data_AF-A0A832SR04-F1
#
_entry.id   AF-A0A832SR04-F1
#
_cell.length_a   1.000
_cell.length_b   1.000
_cell.length_c   1.000
_cell.angle_alpha   90.00
_cell.angle_beta   90.00
_cell.angle_gamma   90.00
#
_symmetry.space_group_name_H-M   'P 1'
#
loop_
_entity.id
_entity.type
_entity.pdbx_description
1 polymer ?
#
loop_
_entity_poly.entity_id
_entity_poly.type
_entity_poly.pdbx_seq_one_letter_code
_entity_poly.pdbx_strand_id
1 'polypeptide(L)'
;MNKLGETIGKICKIFLPITEEFYIGNLNSSVCICTLSSIKLLKEIKNSKIIDNVAIVGRLFTENKGIDSIIKNVNQNKKIK
;
A
#
# COMPACT_ATOMS: atom_id res chain seq x y z
N MET A 1 -24.28 2.44 -15.12
CA MET A 1 -23.10 3.05 -15.79
C MET A 1 -23.18 2.74 -17.28
N ASN A 2 -22.76 3.66 -18.15
CA ASN A 2 -22.81 3.45 -19.60
C ASN A 2 -21.58 2.66 -20.10
N LYS A 3 -21.73 1.90 -21.20
CA LYS A 3 -20.65 1.08 -21.81
C LYS A 3 -19.40 1.90 -22.15
N LEU A 4 -19.58 3.18 -22.47
CA LEU A 4 -18.49 4.11 -22.78
C LEU A 4 -17.61 4.34 -21.55
N GLY A 5 -18.21 4.62 -20.39
CA GLY A 5 -17.49 4.87 -19.14
C GLY A 5 -16.70 3.65 -18.66
N GLU A 6 -17.24 2.44 -18.82
CA GLU A 6 -16.49 1.21 -18.51
C GLU A 6 -15.28 1.01 -19.43
N THR A 7 -15.44 1.30 -20.72
CA THR A 7 -14.36 1.17 -21.70
C THR A 7 -13.24 2.17 -21.41
N ILE A 8 -13.60 3.43 -21.15
CA ILE A 8 -12.64 4.47 -20.75
C ILE A 8 -11.96 4.09 -19.43
N GLY A 9 -12.71 3.61 -18.44
CA GLY A 9 -12.14 3.16 -17.17
C GLY A 9 -11.12 2.03 -17.32
N LYS A 10 -11.36 1.06 -18.23
CA LYS A 10 -10.40 -0.01 -18.54
C LYS A 10 -9.13 0.52 -19.21
N ILE A 11 -9.27 1.47 -20.14
CA ILE A 11 -8.13 2.14 -20.80
C ILE A 11 -7.32 2.91 -19.75
N CYS A 12 -7.96 3.72 -18.91
CA CYS A 12 -7.30 4.44 -17.82
C CYS A 12 -6.55 3.50 -16.88
N LYS A 13 -7.12 2.33 -16.53
CA LYS A 13 -6.43 1.35 -15.69
C LYS A 13 -5.14 0.81 -16.31
N ILE A 14 -5.09 0.67 -17.63
CA ILE A 14 -3.91 0.18 -18.37
C ILE A 14 -2.85 1.28 -18.48
N PHE A 15 -3.26 2.49 -18.86
CA PHE A 15 -2.32 3.60 -19.11
C PHE A 15 -1.92 4.37 -17.86
N LEU A 16 -2.77 4.41 -16.83
CA LEU A 16 -2.56 5.11 -15.57
C LEU A 16 -2.78 4.15 -14.40
N PRO A 17 -1.93 3.10 -14.28
CA PRO A 17 -2.05 2.17 -13.18
C PRO A 17 -1.83 2.90 -11.86
N ILE A 18 -2.80 2.77 -10.95
CA ILE A 18 -2.62 3.20 -9.57
C ILE A 18 -1.76 2.12 -8.89
N THR A 19 -0.44 2.31 -8.91
CA THR A 19 0.50 1.38 -8.30
C THR A 19 0.45 1.52 -6.79
N GLU A 20 0.20 0.43 -6.09
CA GLU A 20 0.40 0.37 -4.63
C GLU A 20 1.90 0.56 -4.35
N GLU A 21 2.25 1.63 -3.64
CA GLU A 21 3.63 1.91 -3.23
C GLU A 21 3.84 1.45 -1.80
N PHE A 22 4.85 0.61 -1.58
CA PHE A 22 5.25 0.16 -0.25
C PHE A 22 6.78 0.01 -0.16
N TYR A 23 7.27 0.03 1.07
CA TYR A 23 8.67 -0.18 1.41
C TYR A 23 8.77 -1.17 2.57
N ILE A 24 9.71 -2.11 2.42
CA ILE A 24 10.02 -3.11 3.45
C ILE A 24 11.12 -2.54 4.34
N GLY A 25 10.94 -2.67 5.65
CA GLY A 25 11.93 -2.30 6.67
C GLY A 25 12.49 -3.54 7.37
N ASN A 26 12.41 -3.55 8.69
CA ASN A 26 12.86 -4.67 9.52
C ASN A 26 11.83 -5.81 9.55
N LEU A 27 12.10 -6.90 8.83
CA LEU A 27 11.25 -8.09 8.75
C LEU A 27 10.99 -8.80 10.10
N ASN A 28 11.75 -8.48 11.15
CA ASN A 28 11.52 -8.98 12.51
C ASN A 28 10.59 -8.08 13.34
N SER A 29 10.24 -6.88 12.85
CA SER A 29 9.27 -6.02 13.50
C SER A 29 7.86 -6.60 13.41
N SER A 30 7.04 -6.30 14.41
CA SER A 30 5.61 -6.63 14.43
C SER A 30 4.72 -5.48 13.95
N VAL A 31 5.31 -4.36 13.49
CA VAL A 31 4.58 -3.14 13.16
C VAL A 31 4.46 -2.98 11.64
N CYS A 32 3.25 -2.66 11.18
CA CYS A 32 2.98 -2.22 9.81
C CYS A 32 2.36 -0.84 9.81
N ILE A 33 2.68 -0.02 8.82
CA ILE A 33 2.13 1.34 8.71
C ILE A 33 1.42 1.50 7.37
N CYS A 34 0.17 1.93 7.40
CA CYS A 34 -0.58 2.38 6.23
C CYS A 34 -0.68 3.91 6.24
N THR A 35 -0.12 4.58 5.23
CA THR A 35 -0.17 6.05 5.12
C THR A 35 -1.41 6.55 4.37
N LEU A 36 -2.37 5.67 4.09
CA LEU A 36 -3.58 5.96 3.32
C LEU A 36 -3.25 6.65 2.00
N SER A 37 -3.71 7.89 1.79
CA SER A 37 -3.44 8.65 0.57
C SER A 37 -2.13 9.47 0.62
N SER A 38 -1.40 9.49 1.73
CA SER A 38 -0.23 10.36 1.91
C SER A 38 1.06 9.76 1.37
N ILE A 39 1.56 10.31 0.25
CA ILE A 39 2.88 9.99 -0.31
C ILE A 39 3.99 10.65 0.51
N LYS A 40 3.75 11.86 1.01
CA LYS A 40 4.75 12.61 1.80
C LYS A 40 5.13 11.82 3.05
N LEU A 41 4.13 11.36 3.81
CA LEU A 41 4.35 10.55 5.01
C LEU A 41 5.04 9.22 4.68
N LEU A 42 4.65 8.56 3.58
CA LEU A 42 5.31 7.32 3.13
C LEU A 42 6.81 7.54 2.92
N LYS A 43 7.18 8.62 2.20
CA LYS A 43 8.58 8.96 1.91
C LYS A 43 9.34 9.40 3.15
N GLU A 44 8.72 10.16 4.04
CA GLU A 44 9.33 10.58 5.32
C GLU A 44 9.64 9.37 6.21
N ILE A 45 8.70 8.42 6.35
CA ILE A 45 8.94 7.19 7.12
C ILE A 45 10.07 6.38 6.49
N LYS A 46 10.00 6.13 5.18
CA LYS A 46 11.03 5.39 4.43
C LYS A 46 12.44 5.97 4.63
N ASN A 47 12.57 7.30 4.59
CA ASN A 47 13.86 7.98 4.67
C ASN A 47 14.28 8.31 6.12
N SER A 48 13.56 7.83 7.13
CA SER A 48 13.84 8.05 8.54
C SER A 48 14.22 6.75 9.24
N LYS A 49 14.81 6.84 10.44
CA LYS A 49 15.10 5.69 11.31
C LYS A 49 13.85 4.93 11.78
N ILE A 50 12.63 5.46 11.53
CA ILE A 50 11.39 4.76 11.83
C ILE A 50 11.31 3.45 11.02
N ILE A 51 11.82 3.44 9.78
CA ILE A 51 11.76 2.27 8.91
C ILE A 51 12.46 1.04 9.51
N ASP A 52 13.50 1.23 10.32
CA ASP A 52 14.25 0.15 10.98
C ASP A 52 13.43 -0.56 12.08
N ASN A 53 12.31 0.06 12.50
CA ASN A 53 11.42 -0.46 13.53
C ASN A 53 10.09 -0.97 12.96
N VAL A 54 9.91 -0.94 11.64
CA VAL A 54 8.64 -1.27 10.97
C VAL A 54 8.89 -2.37 9.94
N ALA A 55 8.01 -3.36 9.85
CA ALA A 55 8.15 -4.45 8.90
C ALA A 55 7.86 -3.98 7.47
N ILE A 56 6.79 -3.22 7.30
CA ILE A 56 6.37 -2.65 6.03
C ILE A 56 5.63 -1.33 6.26
N VAL A 57 5.91 -0.34 5.40
CA VAL A 57 5.11 0.88 5.27
C VAL A 57 4.55 0.96 3.86
N GLY A 58 3.26 1.19 3.73
CA GLY A 58 2.58 1.22 2.43
C GLY A 58 1.55 2.33 2.33
N ARG A 59 1.32 2.78 1.10
CA ARG A 59 0.23 3.70 0.74
C ARG A 59 -0.94 2.91 0.15
N LEU A 60 -2.15 3.35 0.42
CA LEU A 60 -3.37 2.63 0.12
C LEU A 60 -4.34 3.55 -0.63
N PHE A 61 -4.63 3.20 -1.89
CA PHE A 61 -5.44 4.04 -2.77
C PHE A 61 -6.92 3.63 -2.85
N THR A 62 -7.26 2.39 -2.50
CA THR A 62 -8.62 1.86 -2.63
C THR A 62 -9.06 1.19 -1.36
N GLU A 63 -10.25 1.54 -0.87
CA GLU A 63 -10.83 0.97 0.34
C GLU A 63 -10.98 -0.56 0.24
N ASN A 64 -11.28 -1.10 -0.93
CA ASN A 64 -11.50 -2.54 -1.08
C ASN A 64 -10.17 -3.26 -1.30
N LYS A 65 -9.64 -3.21 -2.52
CA LYS A 65 -8.46 -4.01 -2.91
C LYS A 65 -7.22 -3.68 -2.10
N GLY A 66 -7.06 -2.41 -1.71
CA GLY A 66 -5.91 -2.02 -0.92
C GLY A 66 -5.99 -2.54 0.51
N ILE A 67 -7.19 -2.62 1.11
CA ILE A 67 -7.37 -3.27 2.42
C ILE A 67 -7.15 -4.78 2.28
N ASP A 68 -7.65 -5.43 1.22
CA ASP A 68 -7.39 -6.85 0.95
C ASP A 68 -5.88 -7.14 0.84
N SER A 69 -5.14 -6.28 0.12
CA SER A 69 -3.68 -6.34 0.02
C SER A 69 -2.99 -6.23 1.38
N ILE A 70 -3.46 -5.35 2.27
CA ILE A 70 -2.91 -5.25 3.64
C ILE A 70 -3.17 -6.52 4.43
N ILE A 71 -4.42 -6.99 4.47
CA ILE A 71 -4.79 -8.18 5.24
C ILE A 71 -3.96 -9.38 4.78
N LYS A 72 -3.76 -9.52 3.46
CA LYS A 72 -2.90 -10.57 2.89
C LYS A 72 -1.45 -10.44 3.36
N ASN A 73 -0.87 -9.24 3.33
CA ASN A 73 0.51 -9.01 3.77
C ASN A 73 0.70 -9.28 5.27
N VAL A 74 -0.24 -8.82 6.10
CA VAL A 74 -0.23 -9.06 7.56
C VAL A 74 -0.31 -10.56 7.86
N ASN A 75 -1.24 -11.27 7.23
CA ASN A 75 -1.42 -12.71 7.45
C ASN A 75 -0.25 -13.57 6.96
N GLN A 76 0.50 -13.11 5.94
CA GLN A 76 1.68 -13.82 5.44
C GLN A 76 2.89 -13.70 6.37
N ASN A 77 3.01 -12.60 7.14
CA ASN A 77 4.08 -12.43 8.10
C ASN A 77 3.55 -12.57 9.53
N LYS A 78 3.62 -13.80 10.05
CA LYS A 78 3.16 -14.21 11.40
C LYS A 78 3.77 -13.43 12.58
N LYS A 79 4.79 -12.59 12.34
CA LYS A 79 5.40 -11.75 13.37
C LYS A 79 4.65 -10.44 13.57
N ILE A 80 3.88 -10.00 12.57
CA ILE A 80 2.95 -8.87 12.71
C ILE A 80 1.79 -9.37 13.58
N LYS A 81 1.54 -8.67 14.68
CA LYS A 81 0.51 -9.03 15.66
C LYS A 81 -0.77 -8.23 15.43
#